data_AF-A0A2V8I8F5-F1
#
_entry.id   AF-A0A2V8I8F5-F1
#
_cell.length_a   1.000
_cell.length_b   1.000
_cell.length_c   1.000
_cell.angle_alpha   90.00
_cell.angle_beta   90.00
_cell.angle_gamma   90.00
#
_symmetry.space_group_name_H-M   'P 1'
#
loop_
_entity.id
_entity.type
_entity.pdbx_description
1 polymer ?
#
loop_
_entity_poly.entity_id
_entity_poly.type
_entity_poly.pdbx_seq_one_letter_code
_entity_poly.pdbx_strand_id
1 'polypeptide(L)'
;MMIRLTWLLAIVAAGITSGSSLEQRTIDDYFNDFTSGWVRSSPNQAIATRYFTGAEQDRLEQQLSPETVEYRRTRIQLAKHGLEGLRHFDRAAMAPIQRISADLMQWQLETIAEGEPFLDYLFPLEQFGGTNVNLVNALTVNHPIRTEKDATNYVARLTQVGTRMNEAVADAERLIDKGLHRLYARRKPFRSNLRRTVDAG
;
A
#
# COMPACT_ATOMS: atom_id res chain seq x y z
N MET A 1 -68.83 29.47 46.32
CA MET A 1 -67.69 30.27 45.84
C MET A 1 -66.83 29.37 44.95
N MET A 2 -66.92 29.56 43.62
CA MET A 2 -65.94 29.35 42.53
C MET A 2 -64.77 28.34 42.72
N ILE A 3 -64.39 27.42 41.83
CA ILE A 3 -64.67 27.04 40.43
C ILE A 3 -64.22 25.58 40.26
N ARG A 4 -64.93 24.77 39.46
CA ARG A 4 -64.53 23.44 38.99
C ARG A 4 -63.53 23.57 37.82
N LEU A 5 -62.49 22.73 37.75
CA LEU A 5 -61.93 22.31 36.46
C LEU A 5 -61.15 20.98 36.57
N THR A 6 -61.79 19.91 36.09
CA THR A 6 -61.20 18.62 35.73
C THR A 6 -60.26 18.78 34.53
N TRP A 7 -59.08 18.18 34.58
CA TRP A 7 -58.28 17.88 33.39
C TRP A 7 -57.91 16.39 33.37
N LEU A 8 -58.38 15.75 32.30
CA LEU A 8 -58.15 14.37 31.90
C LEU A 8 -56.71 14.16 31.43
N LEU A 9 -56.16 12.99 31.78
CA LEU A 9 -54.96 12.41 31.17
C LEU A 9 -55.10 12.34 29.64
N ALA A 10 -54.12 12.88 28.93
CA ALA A 10 -53.79 12.47 27.57
C ALA A 10 -52.33 12.04 27.57
N ILE A 11 -52.09 10.73 27.70
CA ILE A 11 -50.79 10.12 27.42
C ILE A 11 -50.63 10.16 25.90
N VAL A 12 -49.86 11.12 25.41
CA VAL A 12 -49.30 11.05 24.07
C VAL A 12 -48.14 10.05 24.15
N ALA A 13 -48.40 8.82 23.71
CA ALA A 13 -47.33 7.89 23.39
C ALA A 13 -46.57 8.45 22.17
N ALA A 14 -45.58 9.31 22.44
CA ALA A 14 -44.55 9.59 21.46
C ALA A 14 -43.78 8.29 21.27
N GLY A 15 -44.13 7.56 20.22
CA GLY A 15 -43.31 6.46 19.74
C GLY A 15 -41.92 7.03 19.46
N ILE A 16 -40.97 6.73 20.34
CA ILE A 16 -39.56 6.82 20.03
C ILE A 16 -39.37 5.74 18.98
N THR A 17 -39.55 6.09 17.70
CA THR A 17 -38.91 5.36 16.63
C THR A 17 -37.42 5.55 16.87
N SER A 18 -36.83 4.65 17.65
CA SER A 18 -35.41 4.33 17.55
C SER A 18 -35.20 3.73 16.16
N GLY A 19 -35.36 4.56 15.14
CA GLY A 19 -34.71 4.33 13.88
C GLY A 19 -33.25 4.43 14.22
N SER A 20 -32.58 3.29 14.29
CA SER A 20 -31.15 3.23 14.02
C SER A 20 -30.95 4.00 12.71
N SER A 21 -30.55 5.26 12.81
CA SER A 21 -29.91 5.94 11.71
C SER A 21 -28.62 5.16 11.50
N LEU A 22 -28.70 4.13 10.66
CA LEU A 22 -27.57 3.74 9.85
C LEU A 22 -27.25 5.00 9.06
N GLU A 23 -26.46 5.88 9.65
CA GLU A 23 -25.97 7.08 9.00
C GLU A 23 -25.34 6.58 7.71
N GLN A 24 -25.91 7.00 6.59
CA GLN A 24 -25.52 6.51 5.28
C GLN A 24 -24.04 6.88 5.13
N ARG A 25 -23.15 5.88 5.15
CA ARG A 25 -21.70 6.07 5.09
C ARG A 25 -21.38 7.08 4.00
N THR A 26 -20.66 8.15 4.34
CA THR A 26 -20.37 9.20 3.37
C THR A 26 -19.24 8.77 2.43
N ILE A 27 -19.11 9.46 1.29
CA ILE A 27 -17.96 9.25 0.39
C ILE A 27 -16.64 9.62 1.07
N ASP A 28 -16.63 10.59 1.98
CA ASP A 28 -15.43 11.01 2.70
C ASP A 28 -15.00 9.95 3.72
N ASP A 29 -15.95 9.32 4.43
CA ASP A 29 -15.66 8.16 5.29
C ASP A 29 -15.05 7.01 4.48
N TYR A 30 -15.59 6.78 3.28
CA TYR A 30 -15.06 5.77 2.38
C TYR A 30 -13.63 6.07 1.92
N PHE A 31 -13.33 7.32 1.55
CA PHE A 31 -11.97 7.74 1.21
C PHE A 31 -10.99 7.53 2.37
N ASN A 32 -11.39 7.91 3.58
CA ASN A 32 -10.56 7.78 4.78
C ASN A 32 -10.28 6.31 5.12
N ASP A 33 -11.30 5.47 5.08
CA ASP A 33 -11.18 4.03 5.38
C ASP A 33 -10.36 3.31 4.31
N PHE A 34 -10.59 3.62 3.04
CA PHE A 34 -9.80 3.05 1.95
C PHE A 34 -8.34 3.47 2.05
N THR A 35 -8.07 4.75 2.27
CA THR A 35 -6.70 5.28 2.44
C THR A 35 -6.01 4.60 3.62
N SER A 36 -6.72 4.42 4.73
CA SER A 36 -6.22 3.67 5.88
C SER A 36 -5.88 2.22 5.50
N GLY A 37 -6.77 1.50 4.81
CA GLY A 37 -6.47 0.14 4.32
C GLY A 37 -5.27 0.10 3.36
N TRP A 38 -5.14 1.09 2.50
CA TRP A 38 -4.06 1.24 1.55
C TRP A 38 -2.70 1.45 2.23
N VAL A 39 -2.63 2.36 3.20
CA VAL A 39 -1.37 2.61 3.93
C VAL A 39 -1.02 1.44 4.84
N ARG A 40 -2.01 0.84 5.53
CA ARG A 40 -1.83 -0.33 6.40
C ARG A 40 -1.21 -1.52 5.67
N SER A 41 -1.57 -1.71 4.40
CA SER A 41 -1.02 -2.79 3.59
C SER A 41 0.39 -2.53 3.06
N SER A 42 1.02 -1.39 3.35
CA SER A 42 2.42 -1.12 2.99
C SER A 42 3.20 -0.54 4.18
N PRO A 43 3.91 -1.39 4.95
CA PRO A 43 4.76 -0.94 6.07
C PRO A 43 5.73 0.19 5.70
N ASN A 44 6.38 0.11 4.53
CA ASN A 44 7.27 1.17 4.05
C ASN A 44 6.54 2.51 3.82
N GLN A 45 5.27 2.49 3.41
CA GLN A 45 4.48 3.71 3.29
C GLN A 45 4.08 4.22 4.68
N ALA A 46 3.61 3.34 5.56
CA ALA A 46 3.16 3.70 6.90
C ALA A 46 4.26 4.39 7.73
N ILE A 47 5.51 3.90 7.67
CA ILE A 47 6.64 4.56 8.35
C ILE A 47 7.03 5.89 7.68
N ALA A 48 7.03 5.96 6.36
CA ALA A 48 7.42 7.17 5.63
C ALA A 48 6.44 8.33 5.88
N THR A 49 5.15 8.04 6.01
CA THR A 49 4.11 9.07 6.21
C THR A 49 3.72 9.27 7.67
N ARG A 50 4.06 8.32 8.56
CA ARG A 50 3.54 8.25 9.94
C ARG A 50 2.02 8.43 10.00
N TYR A 51 1.33 7.66 9.16
CA TYR A 51 -0.11 7.82 8.94
C TYR A 51 -0.95 7.40 10.15
N PHE A 52 -0.54 6.34 10.85
CA PHE A 52 -1.26 5.85 12.03
C PHE A 52 -0.65 6.40 13.32
N THR A 53 -1.27 6.05 14.44
CA THR A 53 -0.77 6.34 15.79
C THR A 53 -0.78 5.08 16.66
N GLY A 54 -0.07 5.14 17.79
CA GLY A 54 -0.07 4.08 18.80
C GLY A 54 0.45 2.73 18.29
N ALA A 55 -0.10 1.65 18.85
CA ALA A 55 0.39 0.29 18.63
C ALA A 55 0.35 -0.16 17.16
N GLU A 56 -0.58 0.37 16.37
CA GLU A 56 -0.65 0.02 14.95
C GLU A 56 0.54 0.59 14.17
N GLN A 57 0.83 1.87 14.36
CA GLN A 57 2.00 2.52 13.76
C GLN A 57 3.28 1.82 14.21
N ASP A 58 3.40 1.58 15.51
CA ASP A 58 4.58 0.95 16.12
C ASP A 58 4.89 -0.41 15.49
N ARG A 59 3.85 -1.23 15.26
CA ARG A 59 4.00 -2.54 14.63
C ARG A 59 4.46 -2.41 13.17
N LEU A 60 3.90 -1.46 12.41
CA LEU A 60 4.23 -1.26 10.99
C LEU A 60 5.64 -0.68 10.81
N GLU A 61 6.08 0.20 11.71
CA GLU A 61 7.40 0.82 11.68
C GLU A 61 8.55 -0.17 11.89
N GLN A 62 8.26 -1.38 12.34
CA GLN A 62 9.26 -2.44 12.52
C GLN A 62 9.41 -3.34 11.28
N GLN A 63 8.64 -3.12 10.22
CA GLN A 63 8.56 -4.03 9.08
C GLN A 63 9.05 -3.39 7.76
N LEU A 64 9.63 -4.22 6.90
CA LEU A 64 9.80 -3.90 5.48
C LEU A 64 8.64 -4.49 4.67
N SER A 65 8.06 -3.70 3.76
CA SER A 65 7.05 -4.22 2.82
C SER A 65 7.62 -5.43 2.04
N PRO A 66 6.85 -6.51 1.84
CA PRO A 66 7.29 -7.65 1.02
C PRO A 66 7.56 -7.26 -0.43
N GLU A 67 8.46 -7.99 -1.09
CA GLU A 67 8.87 -7.76 -2.48
C GLU A 67 8.40 -8.88 -3.43
N THR A 68 7.35 -9.60 -3.04
CA THR A 68 6.82 -10.76 -3.77
C THR A 68 5.75 -10.40 -4.81
N VAL A 69 5.57 -11.27 -5.80
CA VAL A 69 4.47 -11.18 -6.78
C VAL A 69 3.12 -11.28 -6.07
N GLU A 70 3.01 -12.13 -5.06
CA GLU A 70 1.81 -12.33 -4.27
C GLU A 70 1.42 -11.05 -3.55
N TYR A 71 2.39 -10.34 -2.96
CA TYR A 71 2.15 -9.03 -2.35
C TYR A 71 1.70 -7.99 -3.39
N ARG A 72 2.30 -7.96 -4.58
CA ARG A 72 1.81 -7.09 -5.67
C ARG A 72 0.37 -7.42 -6.05
N ARG A 73 0.00 -8.70 -6.10
CA ARG A 73 -1.38 -9.13 -6.34
C ARG A 73 -2.32 -8.69 -5.22
N THR A 74 -1.94 -8.77 -3.94
CA THR A 74 -2.82 -8.29 -2.86
C THR A 74 -3.09 -6.79 -2.98
N ARG A 75 -2.09 -5.99 -3.40
CA ARG A 75 -2.24 -4.56 -3.69
C ARG A 75 -3.22 -4.29 -4.85
N ILE A 76 -3.14 -5.10 -5.91
CA ILE A 76 -4.08 -5.05 -7.05
C ILE A 76 -5.50 -5.40 -6.61
N GLN A 77 -5.66 -6.45 -5.80
CA GLN A 77 -6.99 -6.84 -5.30
C GLN A 77 -7.59 -5.76 -4.39
N LEU A 78 -6.77 -5.11 -3.57
CA LEU A 78 -7.22 -3.95 -2.79
C LEU A 78 -7.67 -2.80 -3.69
N ALA A 79 -6.98 -2.55 -4.81
CA ALA A 79 -7.41 -1.53 -5.78
C ALA A 79 -8.75 -1.89 -6.44
N LYS A 80 -8.96 -3.14 -6.85
CA LYS A 80 -10.23 -3.62 -7.39
C LYS A 80 -11.38 -3.49 -6.39
N HIS A 81 -11.15 -3.86 -5.14
CA HIS A 81 -12.12 -3.65 -4.05
C HIS A 81 -12.42 -2.16 -3.83
N GLY A 82 -11.42 -1.29 -4.00
CA GLY A 82 -11.61 0.16 -4.00
C GLY A 82 -12.54 0.65 -5.12
N LEU A 83 -12.35 0.13 -6.34
CA LEU A 83 -13.24 0.46 -7.46
C LEU A 83 -14.67 -0.01 -7.22
N GLU A 84 -14.85 -1.23 -6.69
CA GLU A 84 -16.17 -1.74 -6.33
C GLU A 84 -16.84 -0.87 -5.26
N GLY A 85 -16.11 -0.47 -4.21
CA GLY A 85 -16.62 0.42 -3.19
C GLY A 85 -17.07 1.78 -3.75
N LEU A 86 -16.27 2.39 -4.64
CA LEU A 86 -16.60 3.66 -5.28
C LEU A 86 -17.91 3.66 -6.08
N ARG A 87 -18.35 2.49 -6.60
CA ARG A 87 -19.59 2.36 -7.39
C ARG A 87 -20.86 2.48 -6.55
N HIS A 88 -20.76 2.39 -5.23
CA HIS A 88 -21.91 2.50 -4.32
C HIS A 88 -22.35 3.96 -4.07
N PHE A 89 -21.54 4.93 -4.49
CA PHE A 89 -21.80 6.35 -4.26
C PHE A 89 -22.26 7.04 -5.54
N ASP A 90 -23.43 7.69 -5.49
CA ASP A 90 -23.95 8.49 -6.60
C ASP A 90 -23.09 9.73 -6.83
N ARG A 91 -22.42 9.78 -7.99
CA ARG A 91 -21.58 10.91 -8.42
C ARG A 91 -22.39 12.19 -8.58
N ALA A 92 -23.65 12.13 -8.96
CA ALA A 92 -24.48 13.31 -9.16
C ALA A 92 -24.80 14.02 -7.82
N ALA A 93 -24.91 13.25 -6.74
CA ALA A 93 -25.17 13.75 -5.40
C ALA A 93 -23.94 14.32 -4.67
N MET A 94 -22.72 14.16 -5.22
CA MET A 94 -21.48 14.62 -4.61
C MET A 94 -21.26 16.13 -4.77
N ALA A 95 -20.56 16.74 -3.81
CA ALA A 95 -20.01 18.08 -3.97
C ALA A 95 -18.96 18.12 -5.10
N PRO A 96 -18.72 19.28 -5.76
CA PRO A 96 -17.75 19.36 -6.84
C PRO A 96 -16.36 18.82 -6.52
N ILE A 97 -15.85 19.10 -5.30
CA ILE A 97 -14.53 18.60 -4.87
C ILE A 97 -14.52 17.08 -4.65
N GLN A 98 -15.59 16.52 -4.07
CA GLN A 98 -15.72 15.08 -3.86
C GLN A 98 -15.77 14.32 -5.17
N ARG A 99 -16.42 14.87 -6.20
CA ARG A 99 -16.40 14.30 -7.56
C ARG A 99 -14.98 14.21 -8.11
N ILE A 100 -14.22 15.30 -8.04
CA ILE A 100 -12.83 15.32 -8.50
C ILE A 100 -11.97 14.30 -7.74
N SER A 101 -12.13 14.22 -6.42
CA SER A 101 -11.42 13.23 -5.60
C SER A 101 -11.81 11.78 -5.97
N ALA A 102 -13.10 11.53 -6.22
CA ALA A 102 -13.58 10.22 -6.65
C ALA A 102 -13.05 9.83 -8.03
N ASP A 103 -13.03 10.77 -8.97
CA ASP A 103 -12.51 10.55 -10.33
C ASP A 103 -11.00 10.29 -10.30
N LEU A 104 -10.25 11.04 -9.49
CA LEU A 104 -8.82 10.83 -9.32
C LEU A 104 -8.52 9.47 -8.68
N MET A 105 -9.24 9.11 -7.61
CA MET A 105 -9.08 7.81 -6.96
C MET A 105 -9.43 6.68 -7.93
N GLN A 106 -10.54 6.79 -8.66
CA GLN A 106 -10.94 5.81 -9.67
C GLN A 106 -9.83 5.60 -10.71
N TRP A 107 -9.33 6.69 -11.31
CA TRP A 107 -8.25 6.60 -12.30
C TRP A 107 -6.97 5.95 -11.74
N GLN A 108 -6.56 6.30 -10.52
CA GLN A 108 -5.39 5.71 -9.86
C GLN A 108 -5.57 4.20 -9.63
N LEU A 109 -6.74 3.78 -9.17
CA LEU A 109 -7.02 2.37 -8.87
C LEU A 109 -7.23 1.53 -10.14
N GLU A 110 -7.86 2.09 -11.17
CA GLU A 110 -7.97 1.46 -12.50
C GLU A 110 -6.57 1.20 -13.07
N THR A 111 -5.70 2.21 -13.06
CA THR A 111 -4.30 2.09 -13.52
C THR A 111 -3.56 0.95 -12.81
N ILE A 112 -3.76 0.79 -11.50
CA ILE A 112 -3.14 -0.29 -10.72
C ILE A 112 -3.75 -1.64 -11.07
N ALA A 113 -5.08 -1.73 -11.16
CA ALA A 113 -5.79 -2.97 -11.44
C ALA A 113 -5.49 -3.50 -12.86
N GLU A 114 -5.45 -2.61 -13.85
CA GLU A 114 -5.14 -2.92 -15.24
C GLU A 114 -3.69 -3.34 -15.44
N GLY A 115 -2.80 -3.04 -14.50
CA GLY A 115 -1.40 -3.47 -14.51
C GLY A 115 -1.20 -4.97 -14.24
N GLU A 116 -2.21 -5.69 -13.74
CA GLU A 116 -2.07 -7.10 -13.34
C GLU A 116 -1.53 -8.04 -14.44
N PRO A 117 -2.01 -7.98 -15.70
CA PRO A 117 -1.47 -8.81 -16.77
C PRO A 117 0.01 -8.53 -17.08
N PHE A 118 0.52 -7.37 -16.65
CA PHE A 118 1.88 -6.91 -16.94
C PHE A 118 2.84 -7.10 -15.76
N LEU A 119 2.44 -7.80 -14.69
CA LEU A 119 3.29 -8.03 -13.51
C LEU A 119 4.62 -8.71 -13.86
N ASP A 120 4.68 -9.49 -14.94
CA ASP A 120 5.90 -10.15 -15.40
C ASP A 120 6.89 -9.22 -16.12
N TYR A 121 6.47 -7.99 -16.46
CA TYR A 121 7.34 -6.95 -17.03
C TYR A 121 7.91 -6.00 -15.97
N LEU A 122 7.56 -6.20 -14.71
CA LEU A 122 8.16 -5.52 -13.56
C LEU A 122 9.39 -6.31 -13.11
N PHE A 123 10.56 -5.92 -13.60
CA PHE A 123 11.81 -6.56 -13.19
C PHE A 123 12.15 -6.17 -11.74
N PRO A 124 12.29 -7.15 -10.83
CA PRO A 124 12.49 -6.86 -9.41
C PRO A 124 13.87 -6.26 -9.10
N LEU A 125 14.85 -6.42 -10.00
CA LEU A 125 16.19 -5.87 -9.88
C LEU A 125 16.55 -5.04 -11.11
N GLU A 126 16.75 -3.73 -10.92
CA GLU A 126 17.10 -2.81 -12.00
C GLU A 126 17.76 -1.51 -11.45
N GLN A 127 18.32 -0.67 -12.34
CA GLN A 127 19.19 0.44 -11.93
C GLN A 127 18.50 1.66 -11.30
N PHE A 128 17.20 1.86 -11.49
CA PHE A 128 16.50 3.09 -11.10
C PHE A 128 15.59 2.94 -9.86
N GLY A 129 15.02 1.77 -9.64
CA GLY A 129 13.91 1.57 -8.72
C GLY A 129 13.55 0.10 -8.47
N GLY A 130 14.45 -0.84 -8.75
CA GLY A 130 14.30 -2.23 -8.30
C GLY A 130 14.45 -2.34 -6.78
N THR A 131 14.21 -3.53 -6.23
CA THR A 131 14.36 -3.83 -4.80
C THR A 131 15.77 -3.45 -4.29
N ASN A 132 16.81 -3.60 -5.11
CA ASN A 132 18.18 -3.16 -4.83
C ASN A 132 18.33 -1.65 -4.60
N VAL A 133 17.46 -0.82 -5.19
CA VAL A 133 17.44 0.64 -4.99
C VAL A 133 16.46 1.00 -3.89
N ASN A 134 15.24 0.47 -3.96
CA ASN A 134 14.15 0.87 -3.08
C ASN A 134 14.37 0.44 -1.63
N LEU A 135 14.98 -0.72 -1.36
CA LEU A 135 15.28 -1.13 0.01
C LEU A 135 16.29 -0.20 0.68
N VAL A 136 17.31 0.23 -0.07
CA VAL A 136 18.29 1.19 0.43
C VAL A 136 17.60 2.52 0.73
N ASN A 137 16.83 3.06 -0.22
CA ASN A 137 16.09 4.31 -0.03
C ASN A 137 15.09 4.24 1.14
N ALA A 138 14.41 3.10 1.32
CA ALA A 138 13.44 2.89 2.39
C ALA A 138 14.07 2.97 3.80
N LEU A 139 15.37 2.69 3.91
CA LEU A 139 16.14 2.76 5.16
C LEU A 139 16.90 4.07 5.28
N THR A 140 17.57 4.55 4.23
CA THR A 140 18.49 5.68 4.33
C THR A 140 17.84 7.04 4.09
N VAL A 141 16.74 7.09 3.33
CA VAL A 141 16.05 8.34 2.98
C VAL A 141 14.71 8.45 3.68
N ASN A 142 13.91 7.38 3.64
CA ASN A 142 12.52 7.42 4.08
C ASN A 142 12.31 6.99 5.54
N HIS A 143 13.31 6.41 6.21
CA HIS A 143 13.21 6.06 7.63
C HIS A 143 13.54 7.28 8.49
N PRO A 144 12.59 7.86 9.24
CA PRO A 144 12.89 8.96 10.15
C PRO A 144 13.61 8.43 11.40
N ILE A 145 14.83 8.87 11.69
CA ILE A 145 15.55 8.53 12.93
C ILE A 145 15.62 9.76 13.83
N ARG A 146 14.56 9.99 14.61
CA ARG A 146 14.43 11.18 15.49
C ARG A 146 14.43 10.82 16.97
N THR A 147 14.13 9.57 17.30
CA THR A 147 14.03 9.06 18.66
C THR A 147 14.79 7.73 18.81
N GLU A 148 15.02 7.31 20.05
CA GLU A 148 15.61 5.99 20.33
C GLU A 148 14.74 4.84 19.80
N LYS A 149 13.42 5.00 19.86
CA LYS A 149 12.47 4.03 19.30
C LYS A 149 12.63 3.91 17.79
N ASP A 150 12.82 5.03 17.09
CA ASP A 150 13.08 5.02 15.65
C ASP A 150 14.37 4.26 15.32
N ALA A 151 15.44 4.47 16.10
CA ALA A 151 16.69 3.72 15.92
C ALA A 151 16.50 2.21 16.16
N THR A 152 15.69 1.83 17.13
CA THR A 152 15.33 0.43 17.39
C THR A 152 14.53 -0.17 16.22
N ASN A 153 13.53 0.56 15.73
CA ASN A 153 12.74 0.19 14.55
C ASN A 153 13.62 0.06 13.30
N TYR A 154 14.62 0.94 13.14
CA TYR A 154 15.59 0.87 12.04
C TYR A 154 16.37 -0.45 12.07
N VAL A 155 16.90 -0.83 13.24
CA VAL A 155 17.62 -2.10 13.40
C VAL A 155 16.68 -3.29 13.12
N ALA A 156 15.43 -3.25 13.60
CA ALA A 156 14.45 -4.30 13.33
C ALA A 156 14.11 -4.43 11.83
N ARG A 157 14.05 -3.32 11.09
CA ARG A 157 13.86 -3.35 9.63
C ARG A 157 15.13 -3.83 8.92
N LEU A 158 16.31 -3.47 9.40
CA LEU A 158 17.60 -3.86 8.80
C LEU A 158 17.79 -5.38 8.78
N THR A 159 17.34 -6.10 9.82
CA THR A 159 17.42 -7.57 9.86
C THR A 159 16.56 -8.25 8.78
N GLN A 160 15.57 -7.55 8.21
CA GLN A 160 14.68 -8.08 7.17
C GLN A 160 15.23 -7.89 5.75
N VAL A 161 16.28 -7.09 5.55
CA VAL A 161 16.82 -6.77 4.22
C VAL A 161 17.20 -8.02 3.44
N GLY A 162 17.86 -8.99 4.08
CA GLY A 162 18.22 -10.26 3.42
C GLY A 162 16.99 -11.03 2.93
N THR A 163 15.91 -11.03 3.72
CA THR A 163 14.66 -11.70 3.33
C THR A 163 14.04 -11.03 2.12
N ARG A 164 13.91 -9.70 2.13
CA ARG A 164 13.34 -8.93 1.01
C ARG A 164 14.18 -9.04 -0.27
N MET A 165 15.51 -9.09 -0.14
CA MET A 165 16.40 -9.30 -1.28
C MET A 165 16.23 -10.70 -1.88
N ASN A 166 16.09 -11.74 -1.04
CA ASN A 166 15.84 -13.10 -1.50
C ASN A 166 14.49 -13.24 -2.23
N GLU A 167 13.45 -12.53 -1.79
CA GLU A 167 12.16 -12.46 -2.50
C GLU A 167 12.33 -11.89 -3.91
N ALA A 168 13.11 -10.80 -4.07
CA ALA A 168 13.40 -10.20 -5.37
C ALA A 168 14.25 -11.11 -6.26
N VAL A 169 15.21 -11.85 -5.70
CA VAL A 169 16.01 -12.84 -6.45
C VAL A 169 15.12 -13.99 -6.94
N ALA A 170 14.26 -14.53 -6.08
CA ALA A 170 13.34 -15.60 -6.46
C ALA A 170 12.38 -15.17 -7.58
N ASP A 171 11.87 -13.93 -7.52
CA ASP A 171 11.05 -13.39 -8.61
C ASP A 171 11.86 -13.16 -9.90
N ALA A 172 13.13 -12.73 -9.79
CA ALA A 172 14.01 -12.61 -10.96
C ALA A 172 14.27 -13.96 -11.63
N GLU A 173 14.53 -15.00 -10.85
CA GLU A 173 14.71 -16.38 -11.33
C GLU A 173 13.44 -16.89 -12.03
N ARG A 174 12.27 -16.67 -11.41
CA ARG A 174 10.96 -17.00 -12.02
C ARG A 174 10.75 -16.31 -13.37
N LEU A 175 11.20 -15.07 -13.54
CA LEU A 175 11.12 -14.36 -14.82
C LEU A 175 12.13 -14.91 -15.84
N ILE A 176 13.36 -15.22 -15.42
CA ILE A 176 14.38 -15.85 -16.27
C ILE A 176 13.88 -17.18 -16.83
N ASP A 177 13.22 -18.00 -16.03
CA ASP A 177 12.62 -19.27 -16.46
C ASP A 177 11.52 -19.08 -17.53
N LYS A 178 10.86 -17.92 -17.53
CA LYS A 178 9.91 -17.51 -18.57
C LYS A 178 10.57 -16.89 -19.81
N GLY A 179 11.90 -16.81 -19.84
CA GLY A 179 12.67 -16.10 -20.86
C GLY A 179 12.64 -14.58 -20.70
N LEU A 180 12.04 -14.06 -19.64
CA LEU A 180 11.93 -12.64 -19.35
C LEU A 180 13.11 -12.20 -18.49
N HIS A 181 14.07 -11.53 -19.10
CA HIS A 181 15.20 -10.94 -18.39
C HIS A 181 15.54 -9.61 -19.03
N ARG A 182 15.99 -8.67 -18.21
CA ARG A 182 16.47 -7.40 -18.74
C ARG A 182 17.73 -7.67 -19.54
N LEU A 183 17.68 -7.40 -20.85
CA LEU A 183 18.81 -7.52 -21.76
C LEU A 183 19.87 -6.49 -21.39
N TYR A 184 20.66 -6.76 -20.36
CA TYR A 184 22.01 -6.22 -20.33
C TYR A 184 22.72 -6.93 -21.48
N ALA A 185 23.08 -6.15 -22.52
CA ALA A 185 23.85 -6.61 -23.65
C ALA A 185 24.86 -7.64 -23.16
N ARG A 186 24.68 -8.89 -23.60
CA ARG A 186 25.51 -10.04 -23.24
C ARG A 186 26.95 -9.59 -23.42
N ARG A 187 27.65 -9.16 -22.34
CA ARG A 187 29.07 -8.84 -22.44
C ARG A 187 29.68 -10.14 -22.91
N LYS A 188 30.18 -10.15 -24.16
CA LYS A 188 30.94 -11.30 -24.66
C LYS A 188 31.96 -11.65 -23.59
N PRO A 189 32.17 -12.94 -23.27
CA PRO A 189 33.17 -13.31 -22.28
C PRO A 189 34.48 -12.63 -22.67
N PHE A 190 35.03 -11.84 -21.74
CA PHE A 190 36.35 -11.27 -21.90
C PHE A 190 37.32 -12.45 -21.96
N ARG A 191 37.71 -12.84 -23.18
CA ARG A 191 38.74 -13.86 -23.38
C ARG A 191 40.04 -13.26 -22.87
N SER A 192 40.47 -13.65 -21.67
CA SER A 192 41.80 -13.36 -21.16
C SER A 192 42.82 -14.17 -21.95
N ASN A 193 43.33 -13.62 -23.05
CA ASN A 193 44.47 -14.17 -23.79
C ASN A 193 45.80 -13.79 -23.15
N LEU A 194 45.93 -13.92 -21.83
CA LEU A 194 47.23 -13.91 -21.16
C LEU A 194 47.60 -15.35 -20.79
N ARG A 195 47.94 -16.12 -21.83
CA ARG A 195 48.78 -17.29 -21.65
C ARG A 195 50.13 -16.80 -21.15
N ARG A 196 50.44 -17.22 -19.91
CA ARG A 196 51.79 -17.36 -19.39
C ARG A 196 52.73 -17.87 -20.48
N THR A 197 53.72 -17.06 -20.85
CA THR A 197 55.02 -17.59 -21.28
C THR A 197 55.81 -17.84 -20.00
N VAL A 198 55.83 -19.10 -19.57
CA VAL A 198 56.83 -19.63 -18.65
C VAL A 198 57.98 -20.14 -19.52
N ASP A 199 59.17 -19.66 -19.20
CA ASP A 199 60.50 -20.25 -19.42
C ASP A 199 60.90 -20.78 -20.80
N ALA A 200 61.84 -20.06 -21.42
CA ALA A 200 62.93 -20.65 -22.21
C ALA A 200 64.10 -19.63 -22.28
N GLY A 201 65.21 -19.91 -21.58
CA GLY A 201 66.49 -19.21 -21.71
C GLY A 201 67.09 -18.77 -20.38
#